data_AF-A0A3D5E6W7-F1
#
_entry.id   AF-A0A3D5E6W7-F1
#
_cell.length_a   1.000
_cell.length_b   1.000
_cell.length_c   1.000
_cell.angle_alpha   90.00
_cell.angle_beta   90.00
_cell.angle_gamma   90.00
#
_symmetry.space_group_name_H-M   'P 1'
#
loop_
_entity.id
_entity.type
_entity.pdbx_description
1 polymer ?
#
loop_
_entity_poly.entity_id
_entity_poly.type
_entity_poly.pdbx_seq_one_letter_code
_entity_poly.pdbx_strand_id
1 'polypeptide(L)' 'RRQDEIGTPLCVTVDFDTLEDESVTIRERDSQEQIRVPIAGLVDALRDRLPGAF' A
#
# COMPACT_ATOMS: atom_id res chain seq x y z
N ARG A 1 1.54 -3.83 -13.14
CA ARG A 1 1.03 -4.60 -14.29
C ARG A 1 0.72 -6.05 -13.92
N ARG A 2 1.67 -6.85 -13.38
CA ARG A 2 1.35 -8.23 -12.93
C ARG A 2 0.35 -8.29 -11.76
N GLN A 3 0.40 -7.34 -10.83
CA GLN A 3 -0.49 -7.31 -9.65
C GLN A 3 -1.91 -6.80 -9.97
N ASP A 4 -2.04 -5.93 -10.97
CA ASP A 4 -3.32 -5.33 -11.35
C ASP A 4 -4.21 -6.37 -12.08
N GLU A 5 -3.59 -7.29 -12.83
CA GLU A 5 -4.25 -8.41 -13.54
C GLU A 5 -4.70 -9.55 -12.62
N ILE A 6 -4.07 -9.73 -11.46
CA ILE A 6 -4.41 -10.78 -10.47
C ILE A 6 -5.51 -10.29 -9.51
N GLY A 7 -5.89 -9.02 -9.60
CA GLY A 7 -6.98 -8.46 -8.81
C GLY A 7 -6.56 -7.91 -7.45
N THR A 8 -5.26 -7.75 -7.16
CA THR A 8 -4.79 -7.16 -5.90
C THR A 8 -5.23 -5.69 -5.81
N PRO A 9 -6.12 -5.31 -4.86
CA PRO A 9 -6.65 -3.94 -4.79
C PRO A 9 -5.61 -2.92 -4.30
N LEU A 10 -4.68 -3.34 -3.45
CA LEU A 10 -3.64 -2.51 -2.85
C LEU A 10 -2.26 -3.15 -3.05
N CYS A 11 -1.30 -2.37 -3.55
CA CYS A 11 0.10 -2.79 -3.72
C CYS A 11 0.99 -2.01 -2.75
N VAL A 12 1.66 -2.70 -1.82
CA VAL A 12 2.66 -2.08 -0.94
C VAL A 12 4.05 -2.26 -1.54
N THR A 13 4.78 -1.17 -1.67
CA THR A 13 6.16 -1.12 -2.15
C THR A 13 7.08 -0.83 -0.98
N VAL A 14 8.06 -1.72 -0.79
CA VAL A 14 9.13 -1.61 0.19
C VAL A 14 10.43 -1.47 -0.60
N ASP A 15 11.08 -0.32 -0.47
CA ASP A 15 12.36 0.02 -1.11
C ASP A 15 13.49 0.10 -0.08
N PHE A 16 14.71 0.41 -0.52
CA PHE A 16 15.84 0.56 0.40
C PHE A 16 15.68 1.77 1.32
N ASP A 17 15.00 2.82 0.85
CA ASP A 17 14.69 4.02 1.63
C ASP A 17 13.73 3.70 2.79
N THR A 18 12.96 2.62 2.70
CA THR A 18 12.12 2.11 3.79
C THR A 18 12.94 1.73 5.03
N LEU A 19 14.17 1.25 4.87
CA LEU A 19 15.04 0.88 5.99
C LEU A 19 15.59 2.10 6.73
N GLU A 20 15.70 3.24 6.04
CA GLU A 20 16.21 4.49 6.60
C GLU A 20 15.08 5.37 7.16
N ASP A 21 13.95 5.45 6.46
CA ASP A 21 12.82 6.35 6.77
C ASP A 21 11.62 5.65 7.43
N GLU A 22 11.72 4.34 7.71
CA GLU A 22 10.64 3.50 8.27
C GLU A 22 9.27 3.71 7.60
N SER A 23 9.26 3.93 6.29
CA SER A 23 8.06 4.28 5.54
C SER A 23 7.95 3.52 4.23
N VAL A 24 6.73 3.12 3.90
CA VAL A 24 6.40 2.32 2.72
C VAL A 24 5.43 3.06 1.82
N THR A 25 5.44 2.73 0.53
CA THR A 25 4.52 3.34 -0.44
C THR A 25 3.38 2.38 -0.75
N ILE A 26 2.14 2.79 -0.46
CA ILE A 26 0.94 2.05 -0.87
C ILE A 26 0.44 2.64 -2.18
N ARG A 27 0.23 1.78 -3.19
CA ARG A 27 -0.42 2.13 -4.45
C ARG A 27 -1.78 1.45 -4.56
N GLU A 28 -2.81 2.25 -4.79
CA GLU A 28 -4.15 1.78 -5.08
C GLU A 28 -4.32 1.48 -6.57
N ARG A 29 -4.92 0.33 -6.88
CA ARG A 29 -5.11 -0.08 -8.28
C ARG A 29 -6.15 0.79 -8.99
N ASP A 30 -7.28 1.02 -8.33
CA ASP A 30 -8.47 1.61 -8.95
C ASP A 30 -8.32 3.13 -9.15
N SER A 31 -7.76 3.82 -8.16
CA SER A 31 -7.49 5.27 -8.22
C SER A 31 -6.13 5.61 -8.85
N GLN A 32 -5.21 4.64 -8.96
CA GLN A 32 -3.80 4.83 -9.31
C GLN A 32 -3.04 5.77 -8.35
N GLU A 33 -3.61 6.07 -7.19
CA GLU A 33 -2.98 6.93 -6.18
C GLU A 33 -1.83 6.21 -5.49
N GLN A 34 -0.80 6.97 -5.16
CA GLN A 34 0.38 6.50 -4.43
C GLN A 34 0.52 7.36 -3.18
N ILE A 35 0.56 6.72 -2.02
CA ILE A 35 0.75 7.39 -0.74
C ILE A 35 1.91 6.76 0.01
N ARG A 36 2.69 7.59 0.72
CA ARG A 36 3.75 7.13 1.61
C ARG A 36 3.22 7.12 3.03
N VAL A 37 3.29 5.98 3.71
CA VAL A 37 2.88 5.83 5.11
C VAL A 37 4.04 5.30 5.95
N PRO A 38 4.13 5.67 7.22
CA PRO A 38 5.02 4.99 8.16
C PRO A 38 4.64 3.51 8.29
N ILE A 39 5.63 2.64 8.44
CA ILE A 39 5.42 1.19 8.67
C ILE A 39 4.52 0.96 9.88
N ALA A 40 4.69 1.76 10.93
CA ALA A 40 3.88 1.68 12.15
C ALA A 40 2.37 1.87 11.88
N GLY A 41 1.99 2.69 10.88
CA GLY A 41 0.61 2.95 10.50
C GLY A 41 0.12 2.16 9.29
N LEU A 42 0.97 1.28 8.72
CA LEU A 42 0.66 0.55 7.49
C LEU A 42 -0.58 -0.33 7.63
N VAL A 43 -0.70 -1.06 8.74
CA VAL A 43 -1.81 -2.00 8.95
C VAL A 43 -3.15 -1.27 9.00
N ASP A 44 -3.20 -0.13 9.70
CA ASP A 44 -4.42 0.66 9.82
C ASP A 44 -4.75 1.35 8.49
N ALA A 45 -3.75 1.88 7.79
CA ALA A 45 -3.93 2.46 6.45
C ALA A 45 -4.46 1.42 5.43
N LEU A 46 -4.01 0.17 5.52
CA LEU A 46 -4.52 -0.92 4.67
C LEU A 46 -5.95 -1.30 5.05
N ARG A 47 -6.30 -1.35 6.34
CA ARG A 47 -7.67 -1.65 6.80
C ARG A 47 -8.67 -0.61 6.30
N ASP A 48 -8.33 0.67 6.41
CA ASP A 48 -9.20 1.77 5.97
C ASP A 48 -9.46 1.74 4.45
N ARG A 49 -8.50 1.20 3.69
CA ARG A 49 -8.51 1.21 2.21
C ARG A 49 -8.91 -0.12 1.59
N LEU A 50 -9.04 -1.19 2.37
CA LEU A 50 -9.51 -2.48 1.88
C LEU A 50 -11.03 -2.45 1.74
N PRO A 51 -11.59 -2.53 0.52
CA PRO A 51 -13.03 -2.64 0.35
C PRO A 51 -13.51 -3.97 0.91
N GLY A 52 -14.33 -3.93 1.97
CA GLY A 52 -14.92 -5.13 2.59
C GLY A 52 -14.23 -5.63 3.86
N ALA A 53 -13.44 -4.81 4.55
CA ALA A 53 -13.07 -5.10 5.94
C ALA A 53 -14.32 -5.06 6.83
N PHE A 54 -14.83 -6.23 7.20
CA PHE A 54 -15.88 -6.45 8.19
C PHE A 54 -15.30 -6.54 9.60
#